data_AF-A0A1B6JRF2-F1
#
_entry.id   AF-A0A1B6JRF2-F1
#
_cell.length_a   1.000
_cell.length_b   1.000
_cell.length_c   1.000
_cell.angle_alpha   90.00
_cell.angle_beta   90.00
_cell.angle_gamma   90.00
#
_symmetry.space_group_name_H-M   'P 1'
#
loop_
_entity.id
_entity.type
_entity.pdbx_description
1 polymer ?
#
loop_
_entity_poly.entity_id
_entity_poly.type
_entity_poly.pdbx_seq_one_letter_code
_entity_poly.pdbx_strand_id
1 'polypeptide(L)'
;QAIEMIPYCKGFDAILENKATKNLAMDLKSLAPNGRIAIVGAKESVTIDPRFLIRTEGYITGVKMSDISRTQWKEYTEAITSGMVDGWVKPVIAREYSMEEIQLAHEHLMQKHGHHGKLILKIL
;
A
#
# COMPACT_ATOMS: atom_id res chain seq x y z
N GLN A 1 -13.82 -8.86 7.30
CA GLN A 1 -14.48 -9.03 5.99
C GLN A 1 -13.65 -9.86 5.02
N ALA A 2 -12.37 -9.59 4.72
CA ALA A 2 -11.62 -10.43 3.76
C ALA A 2 -11.34 -11.88 4.21
N ILE A 3 -11.04 -12.12 5.49
CA ILE A 3 -10.72 -13.48 5.99
C ILE A 3 -11.92 -14.40 6.08
N GLU A 4 -13.10 -13.86 6.42
CA GLU A 4 -14.35 -14.64 6.49
C GLU A 4 -14.74 -15.21 5.12
N MET A 5 -14.19 -14.64 4.03
CA MET A 5 -14.47 -15.05 2.65
C MET A 5 -13.48 -16.10 2.12
N ILE A 6 -12.47 -16.51 2.89
CA ILE A 6 -11.45 -17.49 2.46
C ILE A 6 -11.50 -18.69 3.41
N PRO A 7 -12.20 -19.79 3.03
CA PRO A 7 -12.20 -21.02 3.81
C PRO A 7 -10.77 -21.52 4.02
N TYR A 8 -10.44 -21.92 5.24
CA TYR A 8 -9.11 -22.41 5.66
C TYR A 8 -7.97 -21.37 5.63
N CYS A 9 -8.29 -20.08 5.59
CA CYS A 9 -7.28 -19.02 5.68
C CYS A 9 -6.61 -19.03 7.07
N LYS A 10 -5.31 -19.37 7.10
CA LYS A 10 -4.44 -19.25 8.28
C LYS A 10 -4.12 -17.79 8.65
N GLY A 11 -4.66 -16.81 7.92
CA GLY A 11 -4.29 -15.40 7.94
C GLY A 11 -3.35 -15.03 6.78
N PHE A 12 -2.97 -13.76 6.71
CA PHE A 12 -2.03 -13.24 5.70
C PHE A 12 -0.59 -13.27 6.21
N ASP A 13 0.33 -13.81 5.40
CA ASP A 13 1.76 -13.80 5.70
C ASP A 13 2.36 -12.37 5.56
N ALA A 14 1.78 -11.54 4.69
CA ALA A 14 2.19 -10.15 4.51
C ALA A 14 0.99 -9.23 4.18
N ILE A 15 0.97 -8.03 4.75
CA ILE A 15 -0.01 -6.97 4.47
C ILE A 15 0.74 -5.67 4.15
N LEU A 16 0.39 -5.05 3.02
CA LEU A 16 0.83 -3.69 2.67
C LEU A 16 -0.29 -2.71 3.03
N GLU A 17 -0.12 -1.94 4.11
CA GLU A 17 -1.18 -1.13 4.67
C GLU A 17 -1.06 0.35 4.29
N ASN A 18 -1.96 0.81 3.41
CA ASN A 18 -1.94 2.16 2.83
C ASN A 18 -2.85 3.17 3.58
N LYS A 19 -3.66 2.74 4.54
CA LYS A 19 -4.59 3.56 5.33
C LYS A 19 -4.71 3.02 6.77
N ALA A 20 -3.57 2.90 7.44
CA ALA A 20 -3.43 2.25 8.74
C ALA A 20 -4.35 2.82 9.81
N THR A 21 -4.62 4.14 9.78
CA THR A 21 -5.56 4.78 10.71
C THR A 21 -6.94 4.11 10.72
N LYS A 22 -7.38 3.58 9.57
CA LYS A 22 -8.68 2.89 9.43
C LYS A 22 -8.57 1.38 9.62
N ASN A 23 -7.51 0.76 9.10
CA ASN A 23 -7.49 -0.69 8.88
C ASN A 23 -6.63 -1.47 9.89
N LEU A 24 -5.61 -0.84 10.51
CA LEU A 24 -4.56 -1.57 11.24
C LEU A 24 -5.11 -2.50 12.33
N ALA A 25 -6.14 -2.08 13.06
CA ALA A 25 -6.75 -2.92 14.10
C ALA A 25 -7.38 -4.21 13.55
N MET A 26 -7.89 -4.19 12.31
CA MET A 26 -8.41 -5.37 11.61
C MET A 26 -7.28 -6.17 10.95
N ASP A 27 -6.26 -5.49 10.42
CA ASP A 27 -5.11 -6.15 9.79
C ASP A 27 -4.38 -7.04 10.79
N LEU A 28 -4.23 -6.59 12.04
CA LEU A 28 -3.65 -7.38 13.13
C LEU A 28 -4.43 -8.67 13.43
N LYS A 29 -5.77 -8.61 13.40
CA LYS A 29 -6.62 -9.79 13.58
C LYS A 29 -6.45 -10.79 12.45
N SER A 30 -5.93 -10.31 11.33
CA SER A 30 -5.88 -11.00 10.05
C SER A 30 -4.50 -11.58 9.70
N LEU A 31 -3.50 -11.37 10.54
CA LEU A 31 -2.16 -11.91 10.34
C LEU A 31 -2.13 -13.43 10.53
N ALA A 32 -1.36 -14.10 9.68
CA ALA A 32 -0.89 -15.46 9.94
C ALA A 32 0.20 -15.45 11.03
N PRO A 33 0.51 -16.61 11.66
CA PRO A 33 1.70 -16.76 12.48
C PRO A 33 2.97 -16.31 11.72
N ASN A 34 3.82 -15.52 12.36
CA ASN A 34 4.98 -14.81 11.82
C ASN A 34 4.66 -13.82 10.69
N GLY A 35 3.40 -13.41 10.55
CA GLY A 35 2.96 -12.46 9.54
C GLY A 35 3.51 -11.06 9.75
N ARG A 36 3.66 -10.30 8.66
CA ARG A 36 4.22 -8.94 8.68
C ARG A 36 3.30 -7.90 8.07
N ILE A 37 3.25 -6.72 8.67
CA ILE A 37 2.54 -5.55 8.16
C ILE A 37 3.56 -4.45 7.84
N ALA A 38 3.58 -3.99 6.59
CA ALA A 38 4.32 -2.81 6.19
C ALA A 38 3.35 -1.61 6.13
N ILE A 39 3.51 -0.66 7.04
CA ILE A 39 2.70 0.56 7.09
C ILE A 39 3.28 1.57 6.09
N VAL A 40 2.52 1.85 5.04
CA VAL A 40 2.88 2.82 3.99
C VAL A 40 2.17 4.16 4.19
N GLY A 41 0.95 4.15 4.73
CA GLY A 41 0.15 5.37 4.91
C GLY A 41 -0.68 5.40 6.18
N ALA A 42 -0.62 6.52 6.90
CA ALA A 42 -1.45 6.85 8.05
C ALA A 42 -1.65 8.37 8.10
N LYS A 43 -2.81 8.85 8.56
CA LYS A 43 -3.10 10.29 8.67
C LYS A 43 -3.33 10.72 10.12
N GLU A 44 -3.97 9.86 10.90
CA GLU A 44 -4.24 10.09 12.32
C GLU A 44 -3.85 8.87 13.17
N SER A 45 -3.88 9.05 14.50
CA SER A 45 -3.64 7.98 15.47
C SER A 45 -4.69 6.87 15.39
N VAL A 46 -4.29 5.64 15.71
CA VAL A 46 -5.16 4.47 15.74
C VAL A 46 -4.98 3.70 17.05
N THR A 47 -6.08 3.19 17.59
CA THR A 47 -6.06 2.26 18.73
C THR A 47 -5.97 0.83 18.22
N ILE A 48 -5.03 0.05 18.77
CA ILE A 48 -4.82 -1.36 18.43
C ILE A 48 -4.87 -2.23 19.68
N ASP A 49 -5.08 -3.53 19.48
CA ASP A 49 -4.97 -4.55 20.53
C ASP A 49 -3.69 -5.38 20.33
N PRO A 50 -2.67 -5.21 21.17
CA PRO A 50 -1.38 -5.88 21.00
C PRO A 50 -1.45 -7.41 21.18
N ARG A 51 -2.52 -7.96 21.75
CA ARG A 51 -2.69 -9.42 21.89
C ARG A 51 -2.70 -10.13 20.54
N PHE A 52 -3.15 -9.43 19.49
CA PHE A 52 -3.13 -9.99 18.14
C PHE A 52 -1.71 -10.15 17.60
N LEU A 53 -0.77 -9.26 17.93
CA LEU A 53 0.65 -9.42 17.60
C LEU A 53 1.27 -10.57 18.38
N ILE A 54 0.98 -10.68 19.67
CA ILE A 54 1.52 -11.77 20.53
C ILE A 54 1.07 -13.13 19.99
N ARG A 55 -0.22 -13.28 19.69
CA ARG A 55 -0.78 -14.55 19.20
C ARG A 55 -0.13 -15.02 17.90
N THR A 56 0.27 -14.09 17.05
CA THR A 56 0.85 -14.41 15.75
C THR A 56 2.36 -14.27 15.72
N GLU A 57 3.02 -13.83 16.79
CA GLU A 57 4.41 -13.36 16.72
C GLU A 57 4.62 -12.38 15.54
N GLY A 58 3.63 -11.52 15.32
CA GLY A 58 3.56 -10.66 14.15
C GLY A 58 4.50 -9.46 14.21
N TYR A 59 4.89 -8.96 13.04
CA TYR A 59 5.83 -7.86 12.89
C TYR A 59 5.20 -6.66 12.17
N ILE A 60 5.47 -5.44 12.65
CA ILE A 60 5.04 -4.19 12.01
C ILE A 60 6.27 -3.35 11.69
N THR A 61 6.35 -2.85 10.45
CA THR A 61 7.40 -1.92 10.00
C THR A 61 6.78 -0.70 9.36
N GLY A 62 7.30 0.49 9.68
CA GLY A 62 7.03 1.69 8.90
C GLY A 62 7.83 1.72 7.61
N VAL A 63 7.20 2.08 6.50
CA VAL A 63 7.87 2.30 5.21
C VAL A 63 7.99 3.80 4.99
N LYS A 64 9.23 4.28 4.85
CA LYS A 64 9.52 5.70 4.62
C LYS A 64 10.30 5.88 3.33
N MET A 65 9.65 6.46 2.33
CA MET A 65 10.25 6.71 1.02
C MET A 65 11.25 7.88 1.04
N SER A 66 11.08 8.86 1.94
CA SER A 66 11.93 10.05 1.99
C SER A 66 13.35 9.83 2.53
N ASP A 67 13.64 8.68 3.15
CA ASP A 67 14.97 8.36 3.73
C ASP A 67 15.73 7.29 2.93
N ILE A 68 15.31 7.02 1.69
CA ILE A 68 15.95 5.98 0.86
C ILE A 68 17.39 6.41 0.52
N SER A 69 18.38 5.59 0.87
CA SER A 69 19.77 5.81 0.49
C SER A 69 19.98 5.65 -1.02
N ARG A 70 21.06 6.20 -1.56
CA ARG A 70 21.39 6.08 -3.00
C ARG A 70 21.51 4.62 -3.47
N THR A 71 22.04 3.74 -2.62
CA THR A 71 22.17 2.31 -2.91
C THR A 71 20.80 1.64 -3.00
N GLN A 72 19.93 1.89 -2.01
CA GLN A 72 18.56 1.39 -2.01
C GLN A 72 17.76 1.92 -3.20
N TRP A 73 17.90 3.21 -3.53
CA TRP A 73 17.24 3.81 -4.68
C TRP A 73 17.61 3.09 -5.99
N LYS A 74 18.91 2.81 -6.16
CA LYS A 74 19.40 2.08 -7.32
C LYS A 74 18.80 0.67 -7.38
N GLU A 75 18.87 -0.08 -6.27
CA GLU A 75 18.30 -1.43 -6.16
C GLU A 75 16.80 -1.46 -6.50
N TYR A 76 16.01 -0.54 -5.93
CA TYR A 76 14.56 -0.49 -6.17
C TYR A 76 14.24 -0.13 -7.61
N THR A 77 14.98 0.82 -8.19
CA THR A 77 14.79 1.23 -9.58
C THR A 77 15.11 0.09 -10.52
N GLU A 78 16.22 -0.63 -10.29
CA GLU A 78 16.62 -1.80 -11.09
C GLU A 78 15.57 -2.91 -11.03
N ALA A 79 15.03 -3.22 -9.84
CA ALA A 79 13.98 -4.23 -9.69
C ALA A 79 12.70 -3.84 -10.46
N ILE A 80 12.28 -2.57 -10.36
CA ILE A 80 11.08 -2.07 -11.04
C ILE A 80 11.26 -2.06 -12.56
N THR A 81 12.40 -1.57 -13.07
CA THR A 81 12.65 -1.49 -14.51
C THR A 81 12.83 -2.87 -15.12
N SER A 82 13.55 -3.78 -14.46
CA SER A 82 13.62 -5.19 -14.88
C SER A 82 12.22 -5.79 -14.95
N GLY A 83 11.38 -5.53 -13.93
CA GLY A 83 10.03 -6.04 -13.93
C GLY A 83 9.12 -5.48 -15.02
N MET A 84 9.37 -4.25 -15.47
CA MET A 84 8.69 -3.69 -16.64
C MET A 84 9.14 -4.38 -17.93
N VAL A 85 10.45 -4.63 -18.09
CA VAL A 85 11.01 -5.36 -19.23
C VAL A 85 10.46 -6.80 -19.30
N ASP A 86 10.42 -7.48 -18.15
CA ASP A 86 9.92 -8.85 -18.03
C ASP A 86 8.37 -8.93 -18.10
N GLY A 87 7.69 -7.78 -17.99
CA GLY A 87 6.25 -7.67 -18.16
C GLY A 87 5.40 -8.10 -16.96
N TRP A 88 5.99 -8.28 -15.77
CA TRP A 88 5.23 -8.51 -14.53
C TRP A 88 4.93 -7.21 -13.76
N VAL A 89 5.65 -6.13 -14.04
CA VAL A 89 5.26 -4.76 -13.65
C VAL A 89 4.53 -4.10 -14.81
N LYS A 90 3.20 -4.01 -14.70
CA LYS A 90 2.32 -3.34 -15.68
C LYS A 90 1.53 -2.24 -14.98
N PRO A 91 2.00 -0.98 -15.00
CA PRO A 91 1.29 0.12 -14.37
C PRO A 91 -0.12 0.28 -14.96
N VAL A 92 -1.12 0.38 -14.10
CA VAL A 92 -2.49 0.69 -14.50
C VAL A 92 -2.67 2.20 -14.43
N ILE A 93 -2.84 2.84 -15.59
CA ILE A 93 -3.17 4.28 -15.67
C ILE A 93 -4.69 4.41 -15.61
N ALA A 94 -5.17 5.10 -14.59
CA ALA A 94 -6.59 5.37 -14.40
C ALA A 94 -7.08 6.45 -15.36
N ARG A 95 -6.30 7.54 -15.45
CA ARG A 95 -6.58 8.71 -16.28
C ARG A 95 -5.32 9.54 -16.49
N GLU A 96 -5.21 10.11 -17.68
CA GLU A 96 -4.26 11.18 -18.00
C GLU A 96 -5.00 12.52 -18.00
N TYR A 97 -4.33 13.56 -17.53
CA TYR A 97 -4.81 14.94 -17.49
C TYR A 97 -3.83 15.85 -18.23
N SER A 98 -4.32 16.88 -18.92
CA SER A 98 -3.48 17.98 -19.39
C SER A 98 -3.19 18.99 -18.25
N MET A 99 -2.31 19.96 -18.52
CA MET A 99 -2.04 21.04 -17.56
C MET A 99 -3.28 21.89 -17.27
N GLU A 100 -4.15 22.10 -18.27
CA GLU A 100 -5.41 22.84 -18.12
C GLU A 100 -6.40 22.11 -17.20
N GLU A 101 -6.29 20.78 -17.10
CA GLU A 101 -7.15 19.95 -16.25
C GLU A 101 -6.59 19.73 -14.83
N ILE A 102 -5.50 20.39 -14.42
CA ILE A 102 -4.84 20.10 -13.13
C ILE A 102 -5.75 20.31 -11.92
N GLN A 103 -6.66 21.28 -11.97
CA GLN A 103 -7.65 21.49 -10.91
C GLN A 103 -8.60 20.29 -10.80
N LEU A 104 -9.08 19.81 -11.95
CA LEU A 104 -9.93 18.62 -12.04
C LEU A 104 -9.18 17.35 -11.58
N ALA A 105 -7.87 17.25 -11.82
CA ALA A 105 -7.05 16.16 -11.31
C ALA A 105 -7.01 16.13 -9.77
N HIS A 106 -6.86 17.30 -9.12
CA HIS A 106 -6.90 17.42 -7.66
C HIS A 106 -8.28 17.10 -7.09
N GLU A 107 -9.36 17.57 -7.74
CA GLU A 107 -10.73 17.24 -7.33
C GLU A 107 -10.96 15.73 -7.35
N HIS A 108 -10.57 15.05 -8.44
CA HIS A 108 -10.65 13.59 -8.52
C HIS A 108 -9.83 12.92 -7.42
N LEU A 109 -8.57 13.32 -7.22
CA LEU A 109 -7.72 12.74 -6.17
C LEU A 109 -8.37 12.80 -4.77
N MET A 110 -9.11 13.86 -4.48
CA MET A 110 -9.76 14.09 -3.19
C MET A 110 -11.13 13.41 -3.03
N GLN A 111 -11.71 12.87 -4.11
CA GLN A 111 -12.98 12.17 -4.04
C GLN A 111 -12.90 10.94 -3.12
N LYS A 112 -14.01 10.67 -2.40
CA LYS A 112 -14.09 9.61 -1.38
C LYS A 112 -14.34 8.21 -1.95
N HIS A 113 -14.67 8.11 -3.24
CA HIS A 113 -14.78 6.82 -3.93
C HIS A 113 -13.40 6.30 -4.35
N GLY A 114 -13.25 4.98 -4.42
CA GLY A 114 -11.96 4.34 -4.69
C GLY A 114 -11.39 4.74 -6.05
N HIS A 115 -10.07 4.84 -6.12
CA HIS A 115 -9.32 5.07 -7.37
C HIS A 115 -8.81 3.75 -7.93
N HIS A 116 -8.95 3.57 -9.24
CA HIS A 116 -8.49 2.37 -9.95
C HIS A 116 -7.27 2.70 -10.83
N GLY A 117 -6.08 2.66 -10.24
CA GLY A 117 -4.82 2.95 -10.93
C GLY A 117 -4.26 4.35 -10.65
N LYS A 118 -3.26 4.77 -11.44
CA LYS A 118 -2.55 6.03 -11.26
C LYS A 118 -3.16 7.16 -12.10
N LEU A 119 -3.31 8.33 -11.49
CA LEU A 119 -3.61 9.59 -12.19
C LEU A 119 -2.29 10.22 -12.67
N ILE A 120 -2.22 10.56 -13.95
CA ILE A 120 -1.02 11.09 -14.60
C ILE A 120 -1.28 12.49 -15.12
N LEU A 121 -0.35 13.41 -14.88
CA LEU A 121 -0.32 14.72 -15.52
C LEU A 121 0.63 14.66 -16.70
N LYS A 122 0.13 14.97 -17.89
CA LYS A 122 0.89 14.94 -19.14
C LYS A 122 1.38 16.36 -19.45
N ILE A 123 2.69 16.53 -19.43
CA ILE A 123 3.36 17.78 -19.79
C ILE A 123 3.86 17.56 -21.23
N LEU A 124 3.11 18.07 -22.20
CA LEU A 124 3.51 18.14 -23.60
C LEU A 124 4.08 19.53 -23.91
#